data_AF-A0AAW2IJN5-F1
#
_entry.id   AF-A0AAW2IJN5-F1
#
_cell.length_a   1.000
_cell.length_b   1.000
_cell.length_c   1.000
_cell.angle_alpha   90.00
_cell.angle_beta   90.00
_cell.angle_gamma   90.00
#
_symmetry.space_group_name_H-M   'P 1'
#
loop_
_entity.id
_entity.type
_entity.pdbx_description
1 polymer ?
#
loop_
_entity_poly.entity_id
_entity_poly.type
_entity_poly.pdbx_seq_one_letter_code
_entity_poly.pdbx_strand_id
1 'polypeptide(L)'
;MEGKLLEAARSGDLQALYDAVGEDDSILQKLHSFGCVETPLHRASMFGQAEFVREYMRLSSISAHQLSQLNRDGYSPLHLASANAHLEIVDFMLEYVKQNFAIVEVCMKKDREGRTALHSP
;
A
#
# COMPACT_ATOMS: atom_id res chain seq x y z
N MET A 1 17.69 -3.22 -5.75
CA MET A 1 16.86 -3.88 -4.71
C MET A 1 15.42 -3.39 -4.77
N GLU A 2 15.14 -2.09 -4.83
CA GLU A 2 13.76 -1.55 -4.88
C GLU A 2 12.89 -2.12 -6.01
N GLY A 3 13.41 -2.24 -7.23
CA GLY A 3 12.68 -2.84 -8.36
C GLY A 3 12.30 -4.31 -8.15
N LYS A 4 13.07 -5.07 -7.35
CA LYS A 4 12.74 -6.47 -7.03
C LYS A 4 11.55 -6.52 -6.08
N LEU A 5 11.48 -5.63 -5.09
CA LEU A 5 10.36 -5.60 -4.15
C LEU A 5 9.06 -5.12 -4.80
N LEU A 6 9.13 -4.15 -5.72
CA LEU A 6 7.98 -3.77 -6.55
C LEU A 6 7.48 -4.93 -7.41
N GLU A 7 8.40 -5.76 -7.90
CA GLU A 7 8.03 -6.94 -8.67
C GLU A 7 7.43 -8.04 -7.81
N ALA A 8 8.01 -8.29 -6.63
CA ALA A 8 7.44 -9.17 -5.62
C ALA A 8 6.02 -8.74 -5.22
N ALA A 9 5.81 -7.45 -5.03
CA ALA A 9 4.49 -6.89 -4.75
C ALA A 9 3.49 -7.06 -5.91
N ARG A 10 3.97 -7.12 -7.17
CA ARG A 10 3.12 -7.40 -8.33
C ARG A 10 2.65 -8.84 -8.36
N SER A 11 3.57 -9.77 -8.09
CA SER A 11 3.33 -11.21 -8.16
C SER A 11 2.83 -11.83 -6.85
N GLY A 12 2.85 -11.09 -5.74
CA GLY A 12 2.53 -11.60 -4.41
C GLY A 12 3.64 -12.46 -3.80
N ASP A 13 4.90 -12.28 -4.23
CA ASP A 13 6.03 -13.09 -3.76
C ASP A 13 6.43 -12.69 -2.33
N LEU A 14 5.94 -13.46 -1.36
CA LEU A 14 6.26 -13.29 0.06
C LEU A 14 7.70 -13.65 0.39
N GLN A 15 8.32 -14.58 -0.34
CA GLN A 15 9.70 -14.98 -0.05
C GLN A 15 10.62 -13.81 -0.37
N ALA A 16 10.44 -13.19 -1.53
CA ALA A 16 11.19 -12.00 -1.89
C ALA A 16 10.97 -10.81 -0.93
N LEU A 17 9.78 -10.71 -0.31
CA LEU A 17 9.52 -9.74 0.76
C LEU A 17 10.35 -10.04 2.02
N TYR A 18 10.33 -11.28 2.49
CA TYR A 18 11.10 -11.67 3.68
C TYR A 18 12.60 -11.57 3.45
N ASP A 19 13.09 -11.97 2.28
CA ASP A 19 14.50 -11.85 1.91
C ASP A 19 14.93 -10.38 1.92
N ALA A 20 14.10 -9.49 1.35
CA ALA A 20 14.39 -8.05 1.32
C ALA A 20 14.45 -7.44 2.73
N VAL A 21 13.53 -7.82 3.62
CA VAL A 21 13.53 -7.36 5.02
C VAL A 21 14.73 -7.94 5.78
N GLY A 22 15.05 -9.22 5.58
CA GLY A 22 16.20 -9.87 6.21
C GLY A 22 17.55 -9.29 5.76
N GLU A 23 17.65 -8.77 4.54
CA GLU A 23 18.82 -8.05 4.04
C GLU A 23 18.94 -6.64 4.64
N ASP A 24 17.82 -5.93 4.82
CA ASP A 24 17.78 -4.57 5.39
C ASP A 24 16.40 -4.28 6.01
N ASP A 25 16.31 -4.32 7.34
CA ASP A 25 15.08 -4.02 8.11
C ASP A 25 14.47 -2.64 7.78
N SER A 26 15.29 -1.69 7.33
CA SER A 26 14.85 -0.33 6.99
C SER A 26 14.44 -0.16 5.52
N ILE A 27 14.56 -1.20 4.69
CA ILE A 27 14.27 -1.14 3.25
C ILE A 27 12.84 -0.68 2.99
N LEU A 28 11.89 -1.15 3.80
CA LEU A 28 10.49 -0.78 3.69
C LEU A 28 10.28 0.71 3.97
N GLN A 29 11.03 1.30 4.91
CA GLN A 29 10.94 2.74 5.21
C GLN A 29 11.64 3.60 4.15
N LYS A 30 12.79 3.15 3.63
CA LYS A 30 13.58 3.87 2.62
C LYS A 30 12.84 4.07 1.31
N LEU A 31 12.04 3.10 0.89
CA LEU A 31 11.20 3.18 -0.31
C LEU A 31 10.23 4.37 -0.30
N HIS A 32 9.89 4.87 0.88
CA HIS A 32 9.00 6.03 1.05
C HIS A 32 9.75 7.38 1.04
N SER A 33 11.06 7.38 1.29
CA SER A 33 11.93 8.57 1.32
C SER A 33 12.33 9.03 -0.09
N PHE A 34 12.41 8.10 -1.05
CA PHE A 34 13.02 8.34 -2.35
C PHE A 34 12.11 8.97 -3.42
N GLY A 35 11.11 9.79 -3.07
CA GLY A 35 10.23 10.39 -4.09
C GLY A 35 9.60 9.37 -5.05
N CYS A 36 9.62 8.07 -4.69
CA CYS A 36 9.04 7.00 -5.45
C CYS A 36 7.55 7.15 -5.27
N VAL A 37 6.93 7.63 -6.34
CA VAL A 37 5.50 7.89 -6.34
C VAL A 37 4.76 6.55 -6.28
N GLU A 38 5.33 5.46 -6.81
CA GLU A 38 4.76 4.12 -6.77
C GLU A 38 5.41 3.26 -5.68
N THR A 39 4.64 2.81 -4.69
CA THR A 39 5.13 1.97 -3.59
C THR A 39 4.74 0.50 -3.79
N PRO A 40 5.40 -0.47 -3.12
CA PRO A 40 4.97 -1.87 -3.15
C PRO A 40 3.49 -2.04 -2.80
N LEU A 41 2.95 -1.25 -1.87
CA LEU A 41 1.53 -1.26 -1.54
C LEU A 41 0.62 -0.86 -2.69
N HIS A 42 0.98 0.16 -3.49
CA HIS A 42 0.17 0.53 -4.65
C HIS A 42 0.07 -0.64 -5.63
N ARG A 43 1.21 -1.28 -5.92
CA ARG A 43 1.30 -2.40 -6.85
C ARG A 43 0.55 -3.63 -6.33
N ALA A 44 0.77 -4.03 -5.08
CA ALA A 44 0.04 -5.14 -4.47
C ALA A 44 -1.47 -4.88 -4.42
N SER A 45 -1.88 -3.65 -4.12
CA SER A 45 -3.30 -3.26 -4.10
C SER A 45 -3.93 -3.23 -5.49
N MET A 46 -3.18 -2.84 -6.52
CA MET A 46 -3.64 -2.86 -7.92
C MET A 46 -3.86 -4.28 -8.43
N PHE A 47 -2.93 -5.19 -8.10
CA PHE A 47 -2.93 -6.57 -8.58
C PHE A 47 -3.65 -7.57 -7.66
N GLY A 48 -4.22 -7.11 -6.54
CA GLY A 48 -5.03 -7.97 -5.66
C GLY A 48 -4.23 -8.92 -4.79
N GLN A 49 -2.98 -8.59 -4.46
CA GLN A 49 -2.09 -9.44 -3.67
C GLN A 49 -2.36 -9.27 -2.16
N ALA A 50 -3.48 -9.82 -1.67
CA ALA A 50 -3.96 -9.62 -0.31
C ALA A 50 -2.99 -10.08 0.78
N GLU A 51 -2.45 -11.29 0.67
CA GLU A 51 -1.44 -11.83 1.59
C GLU A 51 -0.19 -10.97 1.64
N PHE A 52 0.25 -10.47 0.48
CA PHE A 52 1.40 -9.58 0.40
C PHE A 52 1.14 -8.27 1.12
N VAL A 53 -0.03 -7.65 0.91
CA VAL A 53 -0.41 -6.42 1.64
C VAL A 53 -0.43 -6.67 3.14
N ARG A 54 -1.04 -7.79 3.58
CA ARG A 54 -1.16 -8.15 5.00
C ARG A 54 0.22 -8.29 5.66
N GLU A 55 1.11 -9.07 5.05
CA GLU A 55 2.47 -9.25 5.57
C GLU A 55 3.30 -7.97 5.48
N TYR A 56 3.19 -7.22 4.37
CA TYR A 56 3.88 -5.94 4.22
C TYR A 56 3.48 -4.98 5.34
N MET A 57 2.19 -4.83 5.63
CA MET A 57 1.68 -3.97 6.72
C MET A 57 2.01 -4.48 8.12
N ARG A 58 2.22 -5.80 8.30
CA ARG A 58 2.65 -6.38 9.58
C ARG A 58 4.14 -6.16 9.83
N LEU A 59 4.96 -6.28 8.79
CA LEU A 59 6.42 -6.17 8.86
C LEU A 59 6.89 -4.72 8.88
N SER A 60 6.24 -3.87 8.10
CA SER A 60 6.52 -2.45 8.13
C SER A 60 5.71 -1.83 9.25
N SER A 61 6.36 -1.09 10.14
CA SER A 61 5.68 -0.15 11.04
C SER A 61 5.11 1.01 10.22
N ILE A 62 4.14 0.71 9.36
CA ILE A 62 3.62 1.65 8.39
C ILE A 62 2.84 2.73 9.11
N SER A 63 3.25 3.97 8.86
CA SER A 63 2.46 5.11 9.27
C SER A 63 1.28 5.26 8.33
N ALA A 64 0.16 5.76 8.85
CA ALA A 64 -1.03 6.03 8.03
C ALA A 64 -0.74 6.94 6.84
N HIS A 65 0.26 7.79 6.95
CA HIS A 65 0.78 8.59 5.86
C HIS A 65 1.10 7.77 4.60
N GLN A 66 1.70 6.59 4.77
CA GLN A 66 2.11 5.71 3.67
C GLN A 66 0.92 5.02 3.00
N LEU A 67 -0.16 4.73 3.75
CA LEU A 67 -1.42 4.25 3.19
C LEU A 67 -2.19 5.35 2.45
N SER A 68 -1.89 6.62 2.74
CA SER A 68 -2.51 7.79 2.10
C SER A 68 -1.68 8.39 0.96
N GLN A 69 -0.46 7.89 0.75
CA GLN A 69 0.43 8.42 -0.27
C GLN A 69 -0.19 8.19 -1.66
N LEU A 70 -0.13 9.20 -2.53
CA LEU A 70 -0.68 9.11 -3.87
C LEU A 70 0.42 8.78 -4.87
N ASN A 71 0.12 7.91 -5.83
CA ASN A 71 1.02 7.59 -6.91
C ASN A 71 1.10 8.64 -8.03
N ARG A 72 1.82 8.34 -9.12
CA ARG A 72 1.98 9.26 -10.26
C ARG A 72 0.66 9.60 -10.93
N ASP A 73 -0.32 8.73 -10.80
CA ASP A 73 -1.65 8.89 -11.35
C ASP A 73 -2.60 9.57 -10.35
N GLY A 74 -2.14 9.77 -9.11
CA GLY A 74 -2.90 10.44 -8.06
C GLY A 74 -3.75 9.50 -7.22
N TYR A 75 -3.50 8.19 -7.26
CA TYR A 75 -4.26 7.19 -6.50
C TYR A 75 -3.48 6.71 -5.29
N SER A 76 -4.15 6.53 -4.16
CA SER A 76 -3.58 5.81 -3.01
C SER A 76 -3.74 4.30 -3.19
N PRO A 77 -3.03 3.46 -2.39
CA PRO A 77 -3.25 2.03 -2.40
C PRO A 77 -4.72 1.64 -2.20
N LEU A 78 -5.45 2.36 -1.33
CA LEU A 78 -6.86 2.13 -1.08
C LEU A 78 -7.74 2.48 -2.30
N HIS A 79 -7.40 3.53 -3.06
CA HIS A 79 -8.09 3.84 -4.32
C HIS A 79 -7.93 2.69 -5.32
N LEU A 80 -6.71 2.16 -5.47
CA LEU A 80 -6.41 1.07 -6.39
C LEU A 80 -7.12 -0.22 -6.00
N ALA A 81 -7.13 -0.58 -4.71
CA ALA A 81 -7.86 -1.75 -4.21
C ALA A 81 -9.38 -1.61 -4.44
N SER A 82 -9.95 -0.44 -4.15
CA SER A 82 -11.38 -0.17 -4.32
C SER A 82 -11.79 -0.22 -5.80
N ALA A 83 -11.04 0.46 -6.67
CA ALA A 83 -11.33 0.51 -8.10
C ALA A 83 -11.21 -0.84 -8.82
N ASN A 84 -10.44 -1.78 -8.25
CA ASN A 84 -10.29 -3.14 -8.78
C ASN A 84 -11.10 -4.20 -8.01
N ALA A 85 -11.99 -3.79 -7.10
CA ALA A 85 -12.85 -4.66 -6.28
C ALA A 85 -12.09 -5.69 -5.42
N HIS A 86 -10.88 -5.35 -4.97
CA HIS A 86 -10.08 -6.20 -4.07
C HIS A 86 -10.52 -5.99 -2.62
N LEU A 87 -11.73 -6.46 -2.30
CA LEU A 87 -12.41 -6.20 -1.02
C LEU A 87 -11.59 -6.62 0.20
N GLU A 88 -10.89 -7.75 0.13
CA GLU A 88 -10.06 -8.23 1.23
C GLU A 88 -8.93 -7.24 1.59
N ILE A 89 -8.34 -6.58 0.58
CA ILE A 89 -7.33 -5.54 0.79
C ILE A 89 -7.97 -4.29 1.39
N VAL A 90 -9.15 -3.90 0.92
CA VAL A 90 -9.91 -2.77 1.46
C VAL A 90 -10.22 -3.00 2.94
N ASP A 91 -10.71 -4.18 3.29
CA ASP A 91 -11.05 -4.54 4.67
C ASP A 91 -9.82 -4.50 5.58
N PHE A 92 -8.69 -5.09 5.16
CA PHE A 92 -7.46 -5.03 5.95
C PHE A 92 -6.96 -3.61 6.17
N MET A 93 -6.97 -2.78 5.12
CA MET A 93 -6.57 -1.38 5.25
C MET A 93 -7.51 -0.60 6.18
N LEU A 94 -8.82 -0.83 6.08
CA LEU A 94 -9.82 -0.20 6.95
C LEU A 94 -9.70 -0.62 8.41
N GLU A 95 -9.45 -1.90 8.67
CA GLU A 95 -9.19 -2.39 10.03
C GLU A 95 -7.92 -1.79 10.61
N TYR A 96 -6.84 -1.74 9.82
CA TYR A 96 -5.57 -1.16 10.27
C TYR A 96 -5.72 0.32 10.63
N VAL A 97 -6.41 1.12 9.81
CA VAL A 97 -6.57 2.57 10.09
C VAL A 97 -7.52 2.83 11.26
N LYS A 98 -8.50 1.96 11.50
CA LYS A 98 -9.35 2.03 12.70
C LYS A 98 -8.53 1.78 13.96
N GLN A 99 -7.66 0.77 13.94
CA GLN A 99 -6.79 0.43 15.08
C GLN A 99 -5.74 1.52 15.35
N ASN A 100 -5.27 2.21 14.31
CA ASN A 100 -4.25 3.25 14.42
C ASN A 100 -4.82 4.69 14.42
N PHE A 101 -6.12 4.87 14.63
CA PHE A 101 -6.83 6.17 14.66
C PHE A 101 -6.57 7.09 13.46
N ALA A 102 -6.25 6.54 12.29
CA ALA A 102 -5.80 7.31 11.13
C ALA A 102 -6.81 7.36 9.98
N ILE A 103 -8.07 7.15 10.31
CA ILE A 103 -9.17 7.04 9.35
C ILE A 103 -9.31 8.29 8.46
N VAL A 104 -9.08 9.49 9.02
CA VAL A 104 -9.22 10.75 8.28
C VAL A 104 -8.09 10.91 7.26
N GLU A 105 -6.86 10.52 7.59
CA GLU A 105 -5.72 10.68 6.68
C GLU A 105 -5.83 9.74 5.47
N VAL A 106 -6.31 8.52 5.67
CA VAL A 106 -6.32 7.47 4.65
C VAL A 106 -7.64 7.41 3.87
N CYS A 107 -8.78 7.34 4.55
CA CYS A 107 -10.09 7.13 3.89
C CYS A 107 -10.62 8.41 3.24
N MET A 108 -10.32 9.58 3.80
CA MET A 108 -10.74 10.87 3.26
C MET A 108 -9.70 11.47 2.30
N LYS A 109 -8.62 10.75 2.02
CA LYS A 109 -7.62 11.19 1.05
C LYS A 109 -8.28 11.31 -0.31
N LYS A 110 -8.10 12.47 -0.94
CA LYS A 110 -8.62 12.74 -2.28
C LYS A 110 -7.56 12.44 -3.34
N ASP A 111 -7.99 11.83 -4.44
CA ASP A 111 -7.20 11.71 -5.66
C ASP A 111 -7.03 13.08 -6.36
N ARG A 112 -6.40 13.09 -7.53
CA ARG A 112 -6.23 14.29 -8.35
C ARG A 112 -7.54 14.90 -8.88
N GLU A 113 -8.61 14.12 -8.93
CA GLU A 113 -9.94 14.56 -9.35
C GLU A 113 -10.80 15.01 -8.15
N GLY A 114 -10.25 14.99 -6.92
CA GLY A 114 -10.96 15.38 -5.71
C GLY A 114 -11.86 14.28 -5.14
N ARG A 115 -11.77 13.05 -5.66
CA ARG A 115 -12.56 11.88 -5.24
C ARG A 115 -11.87 11.13 -4.11
N THR A 116 -12.65 10.56 -3.20
CA THR A 116 -12.13 9.60 -2.21
C THR A 116 -12.24 8.17 -2.74
N ALA A 117 -11.61 7.21 -2.06
CA ALA A 117 -11.68 5.80 -2.44
C ALA A 117 -13.13 5.28 -2.59
N LEU A 118 -14.05 5.78 -1.75
CA LEU A 118 -15.49 5.44 -1.78
C LEU A 118 -16.26 5.97 -3.00
N HIS A 119 -15.69 6.88 -3.79
CA HIS A 119 -16.31 7.35 -5.04
C HIS A 119 -16.08 6.37 -6.20
N SER A 120 -15.27 5.34 -6.02
CA SER A 120 -15.06 4.30 -7.03
C SER A 120 -16.26 3.33 -7.01
N PRO A 121 -16.86 3.00 -8.17
CA PRO A 121 -18.07 2.19 -8.28
C PRO A 121 -17.88 0.71 -7.91
#